data_AF-A0A1B6KDC7-F1
#
_entry.id   AF-A0A1B6KDC7-F1
#
_cell.length_a   1.000
_cell.length_b   1.000
_cell.length_c   1.000
_cell.angle_alpha   90.00
_cell.angle_beta   90.00
_cell.angle_gamma   90.00
#
_symmetry.space_group_name_H-M   'P 1'
#
loop_
_entity.id
_entity.type
_entity.pdbx_description
1 polymer ?
#
loop_
_entity_poly.entity_id
_entity_poly.type
_entity_poly.pdbx_seq_one_letter_code
_entity_poly.pdbx_strand_id
1 'polypeptide(L)'
;INSPQILMLSGVGPRRHLRKLGIDLVTDLKVGYNLQDHANTQAFLMSLDINISSNSTDEDNMFEFLIDSRGPLASIGSLTSVTLIRSTQASYPDIYYTFSYFPVNTTNALHYGPIESISTSMQS
;
A
#
# COMPACT_ATOMS: atom_id res chain seq x y z
N ILE A 1 -2.71 -7.22 -11.84
CA ILE A 1 -1.82 -8.39 -12.06
C ILE A 1 -2.41 -9.43 -13.02
N ASN A 2 -3.72 -9.73 -12.98
CA ASN A 2 -4.26 -10.89 -13.69
C ASN A 2 -4.68 -10.66 -15.16
N SER A 3 -4.92 -9.41 -15.58
CA SER A 3 -5.38 -9.11 -16.94
C SER A 3 -4.41 -9.60 -18.05
N PRO A 4 -3.08 -9.47 -17.92
CA PRO A 4 -2.14 -10.07 -18.86
C PRO A 4 -2.27 -11.59 -18.99
N GLN A 5 -2.61 -12.31 -17.92
CA GLN A 5 -2.79 -13.75 -17.95
C GLN A 5 -4.03 -14.14 -18.75
N ILE A 6 -5.15 -13.43 -18.53
CA ILE A 6 -6.41 -13.66 -19.27
C ILE A 6 -6.20 -13.41 -20.78
N LEU A 7 -5.50 -12.32 -21.13
CA LEU A 7 -5.19 -12.01 -22.52
C LEU A 7 -4.30 -13.09 -23.16
N MET A 8 -3.27 -13.55 -22.46
CA MET A 8 -2.40 -14.62 -22.96
C MET A 8 -3.15 -15.95 -23.12
N LEU A 9 -4.03 -16.33 -22.19
CA LEU A 9 -4.88 -17.51 -22.32
C LEU A 9 -5.88 -17.41 -23.48
N SER A 10 -6.24 -16.20 -23.87
CA SER A 10 -7.11 -15.91 -25.02
C SER A 10 -6.34 -15.80 -26.34
N GLY A 11 -5.04 -16.14 -26.35
CA GLY A 11 -4.19 -16.10 -27.54
C GLY A 11 -3.64 -14.71 -27.92
N VAL A 12 -3.77 -13.72 -27.02
CA VAL A 12 -3.26 -12.36 -27.19
C VAL A 12 -2.03 -12.16 -26.32
N GLY A 13 -0.84 -12.18 -26.91
CA GLY A 13 0.41 -12.15 -26.16
C GLY A 13 1.63 -12.55 -27.00
N PRO A 14 2.81 -12.74 -26.39
CA PRO A 14 4.04 -12.97 -27.13
C PRO A 14 4.01 -14.31 -27.84
N ARG A 15 4.12 -14.32 -29.17
CA ARG A 15 4.02 -15.54 -30.01
C ARG A 15 4.90 -16.69 -29.52
N ARG A 16 6.16 -16.42 -29.13
CA ARG A 16 7.07 -17.47 -28.62
C ARG A 16 6.61 -18.06 -27.29
N HIS A 17 5.99 -17.24 -26.43
CA HIS A 17 5.48 -17.67 -25.14
C HIS A 17 4.21 -18.52 -25.31
N LEU A 18 3.24 -18.04 -26.10
CA LEU A 18 2.00 -18.75 -26.40
C LEU A 18 2.25 -20.12 -27.04
N ARG A 19 3.17 -20.18 -28.01
CA ARG A 19 3.54 -21.44 -28.67
C ARG A 19 4.15 -22.47 -27.72
N LYS A 20 4.94 -22.05 -26.72
CA LYS A 20 5.51 -22.97 -25.71
C LYS A 20 4.44 -23.60 -24.83
N LEU A 21 3.32 -22.91 -24.66
CA LEU A 21 2.18 -23.33 -23.83
C LEU A 21 1.08 -24.02 -24.63
N GLY A 22 1.26 -24.21 -25.95
CA GLY A 22 0.25 -24.82 -26.81
C GLY A 22 -0.99 -23.96 -27.04
N ILE A 23 -0.89 -22.64 -26.86
CA ILE A 23 -2.00 -21.70 -27.05
C ILE A 23 -1.97 -21.14 -28.47
N ASP A 24 -3.12 -21.18 -29.14
CA ASP A 24 -3.30 -20.61 -30.47
C ASP A 24 -3.10 -19.09 -30.46
N LEU A 25 -2.36 -18.61 -31.46
CA LEU A 25 -2.06 -17.19 -31.57
C LEU A 25 -3.22 -16.45 -32.25
N VAL A 26 -3.89 -15.58 -31.52
CA VAL A 26 -4.83 -14.59 -32.06
C VAL A 26 -4.09 -13.31 -32.44
N THR A 27 -3.22 -12.78 -31.58
CA THR A 27 -2.46 -11.55 -31.85
C THR A 27 -1.13 -11.53 -31.09
N ASP A 28 -0.05 -11.20 -31.79
CA ASP A 28 1.31 -11.11 -31.24
C ASP A 28 1.55 -9.73 -30.60
N LEU A 29 1.43 -9.65 -29.27
CA LEU A 29 1.60 -8.43 -28.49
C LEU A 29 2.48 -8.65 -27.27
N LYS A 30 3.16 -7.58 -26.81
CA LYS A 30 3.97 -7.58 -25.58
C LYS A 30 3.08 -7.51 -24.32
N VAL A 31 2.12 -8.41 -24.20
CA VAL A 31 1.27 -8.55 -23.01
C VAL A 31 2.09 -9.03 -21.83
N GLY A 32 1.92 -8.40 -20.67
CA GLY A 32 2.66 -8.71 -19.44
C GLY A 32 4.04 -8.04 -19.32
N TYR A 33 4.44 -7.23 -20.30
CA TYR A 33 5.65 -6.40 -20.23
C TYR A 33 5.33 -5.03 -19.63
N ASN A 34 6.38 -4.33 -19.19
CA ASN A 34 6.28 -3.00 -18.58
C ASN A 34 5.38 -3.00 -17.33
N LEU A 35 5.53 -4.02 -16.47
CA LEU A 35 4.97 -3.96 -15.13
C LEU A 35 5.68 -2.84 -14.37
N GLN A 36 4.92 -1.83 -13.99
CA GLN A 36 5.39 -0.75 -13.13
C GLN A 36 4.81 -0.97 -11.74
N ASP A 37 5.64 -0.74 -10.74
CA ASP A 37 5.22 -0.75 -9.34
C ASP A 37 5.78 0.51 -8.65
N HIS A 38 5.14 0.91 -7.57
CA HIS A 38 5.57 2.03 -6.74
C HIS A 38 6.41 1.49 -5.58
N ALA A 39 7.73 1.45 -5.80
CA ALA A 39 8.66 1.12 -4.72
C ALA A 39 8.56 2.16 -3.60
N ASN A 40 8.27 1.71 -2.38
CA ASN A 40 8.19 2.57 -1.20
C ASN A 40 9.31 2.22 -0.21
N THR A 41 9.67 3.19 0.62
CA THR A 41 10.61 3.00 1.73
C THR A 41 10.19 3.90 2.90
N GLN A 42 10.57 3.52 4.11
CA GLN A 42 10.36 4.35 5.29
C GLN A 42 11.45 5.42 5.35
N ALA A 43 11.04 6.69 5.30
CA ALA A 43 11.99 7.81 5.30
C ALA A 43 12.44 8.19 6.71
N PHE A 44 11.50 8.60 7.56
CA PHE A 44 11.80 9.11 8.90
C PHE A 44 10.83 8.53 9.93
N LEU A 45 11.40 8.15 11.07
CA LEU A 45 10.66 7.77 12.27
C LEU A 45 10.95 8.82 13.35
N MET A 46 9.89 9.41 13.90
CA MET A 46 9.99 10.36 15.00
C MET A 46 8.97 10.02 16.09
N SER A 47 9.38 10.16 17.35
CA SER A 47 8.46 10.11 18.48
C SER A 47 8.01 11.52 18.82
N LEU A 48 6.72 11.68 19.08
CA LEU A 48 6.09 12.94 19.45
C LEU A 48 5.45 12.76 20.82
N ASP A 49 5.85 13.59 21.78
CA ASP A 49 5.23 13.63 23.11
C ASP A 49 3.95 14.47 23.08
N ILE A 50 2.94 13.93 22.39
CA ILE A 50 1.62 14.53 22.25
C ILE A 50 0.62 13.61 22.93
N ASN A 51 -0.16 14.17 23.86
CA ASN A 51 -1.23 13.43 24.52
C ASN A 51 -2.42 13.27 23.58
N ILE A 52 -2.44 12.17 22.83
CA ILE A 52 -3.56 11.75 21.98
C ILE A 52 -4.28 10.63 22.72
N SER A 53 -5.13 10.99 23.68
CA SER A 53 -6.00 10.05 24.38
C SER A 53 -7.27 9.83 23.58
N SER A 54 -7.45 8.64 22.99
CA SER A 54 -8.78 8.17 22.57
C SER A 54 -9.39 7.34 23.69
N ASN A 55 -10.36 7.89 24.40
CA ASN A 55 -11.09 7.16 25.46
C ASN A 55 -12.21 6.26 24.90
N SER A 56 -12.37 6.20 23.58
CA SER A 56 -13.36 5.36 22.89
C SER A 56 -12.93 3.90 22.88
N THR A 57 -13.82 3.00 23.29
CA THR A 57 -13.61 1.55 23.11
C THR A 57 -13.86 1.12 21.67
N ASP A 58 -13.43 -0.09 21.30
CA ASP A 58 -13.72 -0.65 19.97
C ASP A 58 -15.23 -0.80 19.72
N GLU A 59 -16.00 -1.08 20.78
CA GLU A 59 -17.47 -1.16 20.71
C GLU A 59 -18.09 0.21 20.40
N ASP A 60 -17.63 1.27 21.07
CA ASP A 60 -18.10 2.64 20.81
C ASP A 60 -17.82 3.06 19.36
N ASN A 61 -16.60 2.78 18.87
CA ASN A 61 -16.20 3.07 17.49
C ASN A 61 -17.05 2.31 16.47
N MET A 62 -17.41 1.06 16.77
CA MET A 62 -18.27 0.24 15.93
C MET A 62 -19.71 0.78 15.90
N PHE A 63 -20.27 1.14 17.05
CA PHE A 63 -21.61 1.74 17.10
C PHE A 63 -21.65 3.09 16.36
N GLU A 64 -20.66 3.96 16.55
CA GLU A 64 -20.58 5.24 15.83
C GLU A 64 -20.49 5.04 14.31
N PHE A 65 -19.73 4.05 13.85
CA PHE A 65 -19.66 3.73 12.43
C PHE A 65 -21.01 3.22 11.89
N LEU A 66 -21.64 2.26 12.58
CA LEU A 66 -22.86 1.61 12.10
C LEU A 66 -24.08 2.54 12.13
N ILE A 67 -24.17 3.41 13.13
CA ILE A 67 -25.33 4.30 13.30
C ILE A 67 -25.14 5.61 12.54
N ASP A 68 -23.96 6.20 12.64
CA ASP A 68 -23.70 7.56 12.19
C ASP A 68 -22.80 7.64 10.96
N SER A 69 -22.23 6.51 10.49
CA SER A 69 -21.20 6.47 9.43
C SER A 69 -20.03 7.41 9.73
N ARG A 70 -19.70 7.54 11.02
CA ARG A 70 -18.66 8.44 11.56
C ARG A 70 -17.69 7.65 12.43
N GLY A 71 -16.71 8.35 12.99
CA GLY A 71 -15.69 7.77 13.88
C GLY A 71 -14.48 7.17 13.15
N PRO A 72 -13.53 6.57 13.90
CA PRO A 72 -12.24 6.11 13.37
C PRO A 72 -12.35 5.05 12.27
N LEU A 73 -13.40 4.21 12.29
CA LEU A 73 -13.63 3.16 11.29
C LEU A 73 -14.17 3.70 9.96
N ALA A 74 -14.71 4.93 9.95
CA ALA A 74 -15.06 5.64 8.72
C ALA A 74 -13.86 6.42 8.12
N SER A 75 -12.73 6.47 8.82
CA SER A 75 -11.51 7.15 8.39
C SER A 75 -10.62 6.24 7.53
N ILE A 76 -9.67 6.83 6.81
CA ILE A 76 -8.65 6.13 6.00
C ILE A 76 -7.56 5.44 6.86
N GLY A 77 -7.79 5.30 8.16
CA GLY A 77 -6.85 4.72 9.11
C GLY A 77 -5.66 5.64 9.42
N SER A 78 -4.46 5.06 9.48
CA SER A 78 -3.24 5.76 9.91
C SER A 78 -2.65 6.70 8.86
N LEU A 79 -3.17 6.74 7.63
CA LEU A 79 -2.73 7.69 6.61
C LEU A 79 -3.30 9.07 6.93
N THR A 80 -2.44 10.00 7.30
CA THR A 80 -2.87 11.33 7.74
C THR A 80 -2.64 12.39 6.67
N SER A 81 -1.61 12.24 5.85
CA SER A 81 -1.34 13.15 4.75
C SER A 81 -0.56 12.48 3.64
N VAL A 82 -0.83 12.94 2.42
CA VAL A 82 -0.19 12.50 1.19
C VAL A 82 0.35 13.74 0.49
N THR A 83 1.64 13.73 0.17
CA THR A 83 2.32 14.84 -0.52
C THR A 83 3.02 14.33 -1.76
N LEU A 84 2.84 15.05 -2.87
CA LEU A 84 3.57 14.82 -4.11
C LEU A 84 4.72 15.82 -4.21
N ILE A 85 5.94 15.30 -4.23
CA ILE A 85 7.17 16.08 -4.34
C ILE A 85 7.77 15.84 -5.72
N ARG A 86 8.29 16.91 -6.33
CA ARG A 86 9.03 16.84 -7.59
C ARG A 86 10.53 16.82 -7.28
N SER A 87 11.23 15.79 -7.77
CA SER A 87 12.68 15.72 -7.74
C SER A 87 13.31 16.79 -8.64
N THR A 88 14.57 17.12 -8.41
CA THR A 88 15.28 18.16 -9.20
C THR A 88 15.45 17.79 -10.68
N GLN A 89 15.32 16.51 -11.02
CA GLN A 89 15.53 16.00 -12.38
C GLN A 89 14.22 15.72 -13.13
N ALA A 90 13.05 15.83 -12.48
CA ALA A 90 11.78 15.50 -13.09
C ALA A 90 10.99 16.74 -13.54
N SER A 91 10.27 16.59 -14.65
CA SER A 91 9.35 17.63 -15.17
C SER A 91 7.98 17.62 -14.47
N TYR A 92 7.65 16.55 -13.77
CA TYR A 92 6.39 16.34 -13.02
C TYR A 92 6.69 15.74 -11.64
N PRO A 93 5.78 15.87 -10.65
CA PRO A 93 5.97 15.25 -9.34
C PRO A 93 6.12 13.73 -9.45
N ASP A 94 7.24 13.22 -8.98
CA ASP A 94 7.68 11.83 -9.14
C ASP A 94 7.95 11.13 -7.81
N ILE A 95 7.82 11.84 -6.67
CA ILE A 95 7.97 11.29 -5.32
C ILE A 95 6.63 11.40 -4.59
N TYR A 96 6.18 10.27 -4.05
CA TYR A 96 4.99 10.18 -3.20
C TYR A 96 5.42 10.00 -1.75
N TYR A 97 5.08 10.97 -0.89
CA TYR A 97 5.38 10.93 0.53
C TYR A 97 4.09 10.78 1.34
N THR A 98 4.05 9.75 2.19
CA THR A 98 2.92 9.49 3.08
C THR A 98 3.36 9.73 4.52
N PHE A 99 2.58 10.53 5.25
CA PHE A 99 2.74 10.67 6.69
C PHE A 99 1.75 9.74 7.40
N SER A 100 2.30 8.85 8.24
CA SER A 100 1.54 7.92 9.06
C SER A 100 1.81 8.19 10.53
N TYR A 101 0.74 8.29 11.32
CA TYR A 101 0.81 8.47 12.76
C TYR A 101 0.27 7.23 13.49
N PHE A 102 0.94 6.88 14.59
CA PHE A 102 0.60 5.73 15.43
C PHE A 102 0.56 6.18 16.89
N PRO A 103 -0.61 6.12 17.56
CA PRO A 103 -0.68 6.40 18.99
C PRO A 103 0.06 5.34 19.81
N VAL A 104 0.65 5.78 20.93
CA VAL A 104 1.19 4.88 21.95
C VAL A 104 0.11 3.89 22.40
N ASN A 105 0.50 2.64 22.65
CA ASN A 105 -0.38 1.51 22.99
C ASN A 105 -1.34 1.02 21.89
N THR A 106 -1.13 1.41 20.62
CA THR A 106 -1.85 0.79 19.48
C THR A 106 -1.04 -0.34 18.84
N THR A 107 -1.14 -1.54 19.39
CA THR A 107 -0.39 -2.72 18.90
C THR A 107 -0.81 -3.14 17.48
N ASN A 108 -2.09 -2.93 17.12
CA ASN A 108 -2.65 -3.33 15.82
C ASN A 108 -2.02 -2.59 14.63
N ALA A 109 -1.47 -1.38 14.84
CA ALA A 109 -0.96 -0.57 13.76
C ALA A 109 0.52 -0.87 13.40
N LEU A 110 1.25 -1.52 14.30
CA LEU A 110 2.64 -1.93 14.09
C LEU A 110 2.78 -3.32 13.45
N HIS A 111 1.77 -4.19 13.60
CA HIS A 111 1.82 -5.57 13.08
C HIS A 111 1.74 -5.65 11.54
N TYR A 112 1.27 -4.59 10.88
CA TYR A 112 1.15 -4.53 9.42
C TYR A 112 2.29 -3.75 8.73
N GLY A 113 3.27 -3.27 9.50
CA GLY A 113 4.44 -2.54 8.99
C GLY A 113 5.72 -3.39 9.03
N PRO A 114 6.75 -3.05 8.23
CA PRO A 114 8.04 -3.76 8.20
C PRO A 114 8.89 -3.59 9.49
N ILE A 115 8.30 -3.15 10.60
CA ILE A 115 9.01 -2.74 11.83
C ILE A 115 9.40 -3.94 12.71
N GLU A 116 8.83 -5.13 12.48
CA GLU A 116 9.21 -6.33 13.24
C GLU A 116 10.70 -6.70 13.11
N SER A 117 11.40 -6.27 12.05
CA SER A 117 12.83 -6.55 11.90
C SER A 117 13.75 -5.69 12.78
N ILE A 118 13.24 -4.64 13.43
CA ILE A 118 14.05 -3.73 14.27
C ILE A 118 13.86 -4.01 15.76
N SER A 119 12.69 -4.51 16.20
CA SER A 119 12.50 -4.86 17.62
C SER A 119 13.37 -6.04 18.05
N THR A 120 13.75 -6.93 17.13
CA THR A 120 14.64 -8.07 17.43
C THR A 120 16.11 -7.65 17.58
N SER A 121 16.52 -6.47 17.11
CA SER A 121 17.92 -6.00 17.22
C SER A 121 18.20 -5.06 18.39
N MET A 122 17.16 -4.66 19.15
CA MET A 122 17.33 -3.84 20.36
C MET A 122 17.19 -4.63 21.68
N GLN A 123 17.07 -5.97 21.61
CA GLN A 123 17.10 -6.88 22.77
C GLN A 123 18.31 -7.83 22.78
N SER A 124 19.47 -7.40 22.27
CA SER A 124 20.75 -8.10 22.46
C SER A 124 21.80 -7.20 23.05
#